data_AF-A0A0C9YE80-F1
#
_entry.id   AF-A0A0C9YE80-F1
#
_cell.length_a   1.000
_cell.length_b   1.000
_cell.length_c   1.000
_cell.angle_alpha   90.00
_cell.angle_beta   90.00
_cell.angle_gamma   90.00
#
_symmetry.space_group_name_H-M   'P 1'
#
loop_
_entity.id
_entity.type
_entity.pdbx_description
1 polymer ?
#
loop_
_entity_poly.entity_id
_entity_poly.type
_entity_poly.pdbx_seq_one_letter_code
_entity_poly.pdbx_strand_id
1 'polypeptide(L)'
;MGCPLVYLPAIEAHIPQDIVQTFHTFLELCYIIQQNVITDDTLSNLKNALEHFHHYCEIFWDVGVWMGGFSLPCQHSLVHYEALICLFGAPNGLCMSITKSKHITAVKKPWWQSSKYRALSHIL
;
A
#
# COMPACT_ATOMS: atom_id res chain seq x y z
N MET A 1 12.06 10.86 10.60
CA MET A 1 12.23 11.35 9.22
C MET A 1 12.81 10.24 8.36
N GLY A 2 11.97 9.29 7.94
CA GLY A 2 12.37 8.21 7.03
C GLY A 2 12.03 8.59 5.61
N CYS A 3 13.02 8.51 4.72
CA CYS A 3 13.05 9.00 3.36
C CYS A 3 11.85 8.57 2.47
N PRO A 4 10.94 9.47 2.09
CA PRO A 4 10.05 9.30 0.93
C PRO A 4 10.66 9.94 -0.34
N LEU A 5 11.90 10.43 -0.28
CA LEU A 5 12.31 11.68 -0.93
C LEU A 5 13.21 11.55 -2.18
N VAL A 6 13.24 10.41 -2.87
CA VAL A 6 13.95 10.35 -4.18
C VAL A 6 12.99 10.54 -5.35
N TYR A 7 11.76 10.04 -5.26
CA TYR A 7 10.82 10.06 -6.39
C TYR A 7 9.98 11.35 -6.45
N LEU A 8 9.51 11.85 -5.31
CA LEU A 8 8.70 13.07 -5.23
C LEU A 8 9.37 14.30 -5.90
N PRO A 9 10.67 14.60 -5.65
CA PRO A 9 11.32 15.74 -6.31
C PRO A 9 11.45 15.57 -7.83
N ALA A 10 11.49 14.33 -8.32
CA ALA A 10 11.63 14.07 -9.76
C ALA A 10 10.33 14.36 -10.52
N ILE A 11 9.18 14.19 -9.89
CA ILE A 11 7.86 14.41 -10.49
C ILE A 11 7.31 15.82 -10.22
N GLU A 12 7.77 16.49 -9.15
CA GLU A 12 7.25 17.78 -8.69
C GLU A 12 7.16 18.86 -9.78
N ALA A 13 8.15 18.93 -10.68
CA ALA A 13 8.15 19.90 -11.77
C ALA A 13 7.23 19.55 -12.96
N HIS A 14 6.62 18.36 -12.97
CA HIS A 14 5.92 17.80 -14.13
C HIS A 14 4.41 17.59 -13.89
N ILE A 15 3.94 17.67 -12.64
CA ILE A 15 2.56 17.41 -12.26
C ILE A 15 2.03 18.50 -11.33
N PRO A 16 0.70 18.71 -11.27
CA PRO A 16 0.08 19.60 -10.29
C PRO A 16 0.55 19.33 -8.87
N GLN A 17 0.76 20.40 -8.11
CA GLN A 17 1.27 20.32 -6.74
C GLN A 17 0.38 19.46 -5.83
N ASP A 18 -0.94 19.51 -6.01
CA ASP A 18 -1.88 18.71 -5.21
C ASP A 18 -1.73 17.19 -5.46
N ILE A 19 -1.30 16.79 -6.66
CA ILE A 19 -0.97 15.39 -6.95
C ILE A 19 0.30 14.99 -6.18
N VAL A 20 1.32 15.85 -6.17
CA VAL A 20 2.55 15.64 -5.39
C VAL A 20 2.21 15.49 -3.90
N GLN A 21 1.32 16.34 -3.40
CA GLN A 21 0.88 16.32 -2.01
C GLN A 21 0.03 15.08 -1.67
N THR A 22 -0.77 14.59 -2.62
CA THR A 22 -1.47 13.30 -2.46
C THR A 22 -0.47 12.15 -2.27
N PHE A 23 0.59 12.10 -3.08
CA PHE A 23 1.63 11.08 -2.94
C PHE A 23 2.41 11.24 -1.63
N HIS A 24 2.74 12.48 -1.25
CA HIS A 24 3.43 12.77 0.00
C HIS A 24 2.62 12.26 1.21
N THR A 25 1.35 12.67 1.31
CA THR A 25 0.45 12.30 2.41
C THR A 25 0.20 10.79 2.46
N PHE A 26 0.03 10.15 1.30
CA PHE A 26 -0.06 8.68 1.23
C PHE A 26 1.20 7.97 1.75
N LEU A 27 2.39 8.44 1.36
CA LEU A 27 3.66 7.86 1.81
C LEU A 27 3.89 8.08 3.30
N GLU A 28 3.52 9.25 3.82
CA GLU A 28 3.55 9.56 5.25
C GLU A 28 2.65 8.61 6.05
N LEU A 29 1.43 8.38 5.57
CA LEU A 29 0.48 7.42 6.13
C LEU A 29 1.08 6.01 6.16
N CYS A 30 1.66 5.56 5.04
CA CYS A 30 2.34 4.26 4.93
C CYS A 30 3.52 4.14 5.90
N TYR A 31 4.27 5.24 6.10
CA TYR A 31 5.40 5.28 7.01
C TYR A 31 4.97 5.15 8.47
N ILE A 32 3.89 5.84 8.87
CA ILE A 32 3.33 5.76 10.22
C ILE A 32 2.83 4.35 10.52
N ILE A 33 2.07 3.76 9.59
CA ILE A 33 1.54 2.38 9.72
C ILE A 33 2.67 1.37 9.93
N GLN A 34 3.83 1.59 9.32
CA GLN A 34 4.98 0.68 9.39
C GLN A 34 5.88 0.90 10.62
N GLN A 35 5.51 1.74 11.58
CA GLN A 35 6.31 1.94 12.79
C GLN A 35 6.17 0.76 13.76
N ASN A 36 7.29 0.33 14.34
CA ASN A 36 7.32 -0.80 15.30
C ASN A 36 6.59 -0.47 16.61
N VAL A 37 6.54 0.81 16.96
CA VAL A 37 5.88 1.32 18.16
C VAL A 37 4.95 2.42 17.69
N ILE A 38 3.67 2.27 18.00
CA ILE A 38 2.64 3.26 17.72
C ILE A 38 2.12 3.78 19.06
N THR A 39 2.30 5.07 19.30
CA THR A 39 1.78 5.85 20.43
C THR A 39 0.52 6.63 20.03
N ASP A 40 -0.17 7.21 21.02
CA ASP A 40 -1.33 8.08 20.77
C ASP A 40 -1.00 9.26 19.83
N ASP A 41 0.20 9.85 19.98
CA ASP A 41 0.67 10.91 19.08
C ASP A 41 0.80 10.42 17.63
N THR A 42 1.35 9.21 17.43
CA THR A 42 1.46 8.63 16.08
C THR A 42 0.10 8.24 15.50
N LEU A 43 -0.87 7.82 16.32
CA LEU A 43 -2.26 7.61 15.88
C LEU A 43 -2.93 8.94 15.48
N SER A 44 -2.67 10.01 16.23
CA SER A 44 -3.14 11.35 15.84
C SER A 44 -2.54 11.80 14.51
N ASN A 45 -1.24 11.55 14.30
CA ASN A 45 -0.58 11.84 13.04
C ASN A 45 -1.13 10.99 11.89
N LEU A 46 -1.48 9.72 12.16
CA LEU A 46 -2.10 8.82 11.19
C LEU A 46 -3.44 9.37 10.71
N LYS A 47 -4.29 9.84 11.62
CA LYS A 47 -5.57 10.48 11.30
C LYS A 47 -5.38 11.70 10.42
N ASN A 48 -4.47 12.59 10.83
CA ASN A 48 -4.20 13.82 10.11
C ASN A 48 -3.68 13.53 8.69
N ALA A 49 -2.76 12.56 8.55
CA ALA A 49 -2.27 12.11 7.26
C ALA A 49 -3.38 11.53 6.37
N LEU A 50 -4.34 10.80 6.95
CA LEU A 50 -5.51 10.27 6.25
C LEU A 50 -6.46 11.37 5.78
N GLU A 51 -6.74 12.37 6.63
CA GLU A 51 -7.56 13.53 6.27
C GLU A 51 -6.91 14.33 5.15
N HIS A 52 -5.62 14.63 5.25
CA HIS A 52 -4.88 15.29 4.17
C HIS A 52 -4.87 14.46 2.88
N PHE A 53 -4.67 13.15 2.96
CA PHE A 53 -4.73 12.28 1.79
C PHE A 53 -6.09 12.37 1.09
N HIS A 54 -7.19 12.32 1.84
CA HIS A 54 -8.53 12.48 1.26
C HIS A 54 -8.75 13.85 0.65
N HIS A 55 -8.28 14.91 1.30
CA HIS A 55 -8.37 16.28 0.79
C HIS A 55 -7.65 16.44 -0.56
N TYR A 56 -6.39 16.01 -0.65
CA TYR A 56 -5.62 16.17 -1.89
C TYR A 56 -6.05 15.20 -2.99
N CYS A 57 -6.62 14.04 -2.65
CA CYS A 57 -7.15 13.10 -3.64
C CYS A 57 -8.23 13.72 -4.54
N GLU A 58 -8.94 14.77 -4.11
CA GLU A 58 -9.95 15.43 -4.93
C GLU A 58 -9.40 15.94 -6.27
N ILE A 59 -8.10 16.27 -6.36
CA ILE A 59 -7.48 16.74 -7.60
C ILE A 59 -7.61 15.76 -8.78
N PHE A 60 -7.67 14.45 -8.53
CA PHE A 60 -7.79 13.48 -9.65
C PHE A 60 -9.19 13.49 -10.25
N TRP A 61 -10.19 14.00 -9.52
CA TRP A 61 -11.49 14.31 -10.08
C TRP A 61 -11.38 15.51 -11.02
N ASP A 62 -10.75 16.59 -10.56
CA ASP A 62 -10.60 17.84 -11.31
C ASP A 62 -9.80 17.67 -12.60
N VAL A 63 -8.76 16.83 -12.58
CA VAL A 63 -7.93 16.51 -13.76
C VAL A 63 -8.63 15.48 -14.68
N GLY A 64 -9.81 14.98 -14.30
CA GLY A 64 -10.59 14.02 -15.10
C GLY A 64 -9.95 12.63 -15.21
N VAL A 65 -8.98 12.33 -14.35
CA VAL A 65 -8.29 11.03 -14.31
C VAL A 65 -9.24 9.93 -13.85
N TRP A 66 -10.22 10.26 -12.99
CA TRP A 66 -11.11 9.27 -12.41
C TRP A 66 -12.53 9.79 -12.10
N MET A 67 -13.51 9.40 -12.91
CA MET A 67 -14.92 9.82 -12.79
C MET A 67 -15.80 8.88 -11.93
N GLY A 68 -15.24 7.76 -11.46
CA GLY A 68 -16.00 6.67 -10.78
C GLY A 68 -15.92 6.66 -9.24
N GLY A 69 -15.24 7.64 -8.63
CA GLY A 69 -15.01 7.70 -7.18
C GLY A 69 -13.79 6.90 -6.68
N PHE A 70 -13.31 7.25 -5.49
CA PHE A 70 -12.14 6.67 -4.81
C PHE A 70 -12.53 5.50 -3.91
N SER A 71 -12.79 4.35 -4.52
CA SER A 71 -13.08 3.10 -3.79
C SER A 71 -12.19 1.96 -4.26
N LEU A 72 -10.91 2.26 -4.55
CA LEU A 72 -9.93 1.21 -4.80
C LEU A 72 -9.78 0.36 -3.53
N PRO A 73 -9.87 -0.99 -3.62
CA PRO A 73 -9.91 -1.86 -2.43
C PRO A 73 -8.75 -1.61 -1.45
N CYS A 74 -7.55 -1.34 -1.96
CA CYS A 74 -6.36 -1.08 -1.13
C CYS A 74 -6.30 0.36 -0.55
N GLN A 75 -6.99 1.33 -1.16
CA GLN A 75 -7.09 2.68 -0.60
C GLN A 75 -8.19 2.72 0.47
N HIS A 76 -9.28 2.00 0.27
CA HIS A 76 -10.35 1.89 1.27
C HIS A 76 -9.85 1.21 2.56
N SER A 77 -8.88 0.30 2.52
CA SER A 77 -8.32 -0.26 3.75
C SER A 77 -7.66 0.79 4.67
N LEU A 78 -7.24 1.95 4.14
CA LEU A 78 -6.56 3.00 4.91
C LEU A 78 -7.40 3.52 6.07
N VAL A 79 -8.71 3.68 5.88
CA VAL A 79 -9.61 4.21 6.91
C VAL A 79 -9.78 3.27 8.11
N HIS A 80 -9.42 1.99 7.96
CA HIS A 80 -9.56 0.98 9.00
C HIS A 80 -8.31 0.82 9.85
N TYR A 81 -7.16 1.37 9.43
CA TYR A 81 -5.88 1.11 10.11
C TYR A 81 -5.85 1.62 11.55
N GLU A 82 -6.43 2.79 11.83
CA GLU A 82 -6.49 3.29 13.21
C GLU A 82 -7.20 2.29 14.13
N ALA A 83 -8.41 1.88 13.78
CA ALA A 83 -9.19 0.93 14.56
C ALA A 83 -8.44 -0.41 14.70
N LEU A 84 -7.83 -0.90 13.62
CA LEU A 84 -7.05 -2.13 13.64
C LEU A 84 -5.81 -2.03 14.54
N ILE A 85 -5.11 -0.90 14.55
CA ILE A 85 -3.95 -0.67 15.41
C ILE A 85 -4.38 -0.63 16.88
N CYS A 86 -5.48 0.05 17.20
CA CYS A 86 -6.01 0.08 18.57
C CYS A 86 -6.43 -1.31 19.06
N LEU A 87 -7.00 -2.14 18.19
CA LEU A 87 -7.50 -3.47 18.55
C LEU A 87 -6.40 -4.55 18.58
N PHE A 88 -5.42 -4.48 17.68
CA PHE A 88 -4.48 -5.58 17.41
C PHE A 88 -3.01 -5.19 17.55
N GLY A 89 -2.71 -3.91 17.81
CA GLY A 89 -1.36 -3.37 17.90
C GLY A 89 -0.73 -3.08 16.54
N ALA A 90 0.58 -2.80 16.53
CA ALA A 90 1.31 -2.43 15.32
C ALA A 90 1.28 -3.56 14.27
N PRO A 91 1.03 -3.25 12.98
CA PRO A 91 0.84 -4.26 11.93
C PRO A 91 2.16 -4.94 11.50
N ASN A 92 3.28 -4.54 12.08
CA ASN A 92 4.64 -4.94 11.73
C ASN A 92 4.95 -6.43 11.93
N GLY A 93 4.06 -7.19 12.59
CA GLY A 93 4.26 -8.61 12.89
C GLY A 93 3.64 -9.59 11.88
N LEU A 94 2.67 -9.18 11.06
CA LEU A 94 1.82 -10.10 10.29
C LEU A 94 1.70 -9.72 8.81
N CYS A 95 2.84 -9.44 8.16
CA CYS A 95 2.83 -9.20 6.73
C CYS A 95 2.64 -10.52 5.95
N MET A 96 1.77 -10.50 4.93
CA MET A 96 1.65 -11.60 3.97
C MET A 96 2.96 -11.91 3.26
N SER A 97 3.96 -11.02 3.27
CA SER A 97 5.27 -11.27 2.64
C SER A 97 5.96 -12.51 3.21
N ILE A 98 5.81 -12.80 4.50
CA ILE A 98 6.45 -13.95 5.16
C ILE A 98 5.86 -15.26 4.63
N THR A 99 4.54 -15.41 4.69
CA THR A 99 3.84 -16.61 4.19
C THR A 99 3.92 -16.69 2.66
N LYS A 100 3.88 -15.55 1.96
CA LYS A 100 4.03 -15.48 0.51
C LYS A 100 5.43 -15.90 0.05
N SER A 101 6.49 -15.48 0.75
CA SER A 101 7.88 -15.88 0.44
C SER A 101 8.06 -17.39 0.57
N LYS A 102 7.51 -17.98 1.63
CA LYS A 102 7.47 -19.43 1.80
C LYS A 102 6.62 -20.12 0.72
N HIS A 103 5.43 -19.59 0.39
CA HIS A 103 4.58 -20.10 -0.70
C HIS A 103 5.28 -20.03 -2.07
N ILE A 104 6.04 -18.97 -2.36
CA ILE A 104 6.80 -18.88 -3.62
C ILE A 104 7.80 -20.03 -3.69
N THR A 105 8.53 -20.29 -2.61
CA THR A 105 9.56 -21.32 -2.58
C THR A 105 8.97 -22.73 -2.58
N ALA A 106 7.90 -22.98 -1.82
CA ALA A 106 7.29 -24.29 -1.68
C ALA A 106 6.34 -24.67 -2.84
N VAL A 107 5.70 -23.68 -3.48
CA VAL A 107 4.65 -23.92 -4.50
C VAL A 107 5.03 -23.36 -5.86
N LYS A 108 5.31 -22.05 -5.96
CA LYS A 108 5.50 -21.41 -7.27
C LYS A 108 6.78 -21.86 -7.98
N LYS A 109 7.92 -21.91 -7.27
CA LYS A 109 9.20 -22.34 -7.85
C LYS A 109 9.11 -23.79 -8.37
N PRO A 110 8.63 -24.77 -7.59
CA PRO A 110 8.40 -26.12 -8.10
C PRO A 110 7.41 -26.17 -9.27
N TRP A 111 6.30 -25.43 -9.23
CA TRP A 111 5.34 -25.39 -10.35
C TRP A 111 5.90 -24.77 -11.64
N TRP A 112 6.79 -23.78 -11.51
CA TRP A 112 7.51 -23.22 -12.66
C TRP A 112 8.56 -24.19 -13.21
N GLN A 113 9.19 -24.97 -12.34
CA GLN A 113 10.23 -25.94 -12.69
C GLN A 113 9.67 -27.30 -13.11
N SER A 114 8.45 -27.64 -12.70
CA SER A 114 7.75 -28.80 -13.23
C SER A 114 7.49 -28.53 -14.70
N SER A 115 8.09 -29.35 -15.57
CA SER A 115 7.80 -29.34 -16.99
C SER A 115 6.28 -29.31 -17.18
N LYS A 116 5.73 -28.19 -17.64
CA LYS A 116 4.33 -28.10 -18.06
C LYS A 116 4.08 -28.83 -19.38
N TYR A 117 4.95 -29.75 -19.76
CA TYR A 117 4.97 -30.38 -21.07
C TYR A 117 4.85 -31.90 -20.95
N ARG A 118 3.74 -32.38 -21.53
CA ARG A 118 3.30 -33.76 -21.79
C ARG A 118 2.84 -34.57 -20.58
N ALA A 119 1.52 -34.53 -20.34
CA ALA A 119 0.83 -35.73 -19.88
C ALA A 119 1.20 -36.88 -20.85
N LEU A 120 1.80 -37.94 -20.31
CA LEU A 120 2.14 -39.13 -21.09
C LEU A 120 0.84 -39.69 -21.68
N SER A 121 0.77 -39.81 -23.00
CA SER A 121 -0.32 -40.47 -23.74
C SER A 121 -0.39 -41.99 -23.49
N HIS A 122 0.15 -42.48 -22.38
CA HIS A 122 0.25 -43.90 -22.00
C HIS A 122 -0.71 -44.28 -20.85
N ILE A 123 -1.72 -43.46 -20.56
CA ILE A 123 -2.84 -43.84 -19.67
C ILE A 123 -4.11 -44.03 -20.52
N LEU A 124 -4.01 -44.88 -21.54
CA LEU A 124 -5.14 -45.49 -22.25
C LEU A 124 -4.84 -46.98 -22.43
#